data_AF-A0A7U5XX63-F1
#
_entry.id   AF-A0A7U5XX63-F1
#
_cell.length_a   1.000
_cell.length_b   1.000
_cell.length_c   1.000
_cell.angle_alpha   90.00
_cell.angle_beta   90.00
_cell.angle_gamma   90.00
#
_symmetry.space_group_name_H-M   'P 1'
#
loop_
_entity.id
_entity.type
_entity.pdbx_description
1 polymer ?
#
loop_
_entity_poly.entity_id
_entity_poly.type
_entity_poly.pdbx_seq_one_letter_code
_entity_poly.pdbx_strand_id
1 'polypeptide(L)' 'MSTTILHRRTRIVTLDPGEDIAALCRPDDIAIRPEADGWSVWFVGDDGALDGYDEPYPSQKEALWAAKAAAEFASSGE' A
#
# COMPACT_ATOMS: atom_id res chain seq x y z
N MET A 1 -9.20 11.09 -5.61
CA MET A 1 -10.20 10.14 -5.08
C MET A 1 -9.48 8.85 -4.73
N SER A 2 -9.06 8.71 -3.48
CA SER A 2 -8.39 7.51 -2.99
C SER A 2 -9.34 6.30 -3.06
N THR A 3 -8.83 5.18 -3.59
CA THR A 3 -9.60 3.94 -3.79
C THR A 3 -9.12 2.88 -2.81
N THR A 4 -10.03 2.28 -2.04
CA THR A 4 -9.67 1.18 -1.12
C THR A 4 -10.21 -0.15 -1.62
N ILE A 5 -9.34 -1.16 -1.66
CA ILE A 5 -9.63 -2.53 -2.07
C ILE A 5 -9.36 -3.44 -0.86
N LEU A 6 -10.33 -4.25 -0.45
CA LEU A 6 -10.12 -5.26 0.59
C LEU A 6 -9.64 -6.57 -0.04
N HIS A 7 -8.48 -7.07 0.39
CA HIS A 7 -7.91 -8.34 -0.08
C HIS A 7 -7.54 -9.23 1.10
N ARG A 8 -8.22 -10.39 1.24
CA ARG A 8 -7.94 -11.41 2.27
C ARG A 8 -7.68 -10.86 3.69
N ARG A 9 -8.42 -9.81 4.09
CA ARG A 9 -8.37 -9.11 5.40
C ARG A 9 -7.47 -7.87 5.46
N THR A 10 -6.54 -7.71 4.52
CA THR A 10 -5.71 -6.50 4.36
C THR A 10 -6.39 -5.47 3.46
N ARG A 11 -6.35 -4.18 3.81
CA ARG A 11 -6.88 -3.12 2.94
C ARG A 11 -5.75 -2.53 2.11
N ILE A 12 -5.92 -2.52 0.80
CA ILE A 12 -5.03 -1.88 -0.16
C ILE A 12 -5.65 -0.53 -0.51
N VAL A 13 -5.02 0.55 -0.08
CA VAL A 13 -5.48 1.93 -0.28
C VAL A 13 -4.64 2.57 -1.38
N THR A 14 -5.23 2.80 -2.54
CA THR A 14 -4.61 3.61 -3.61
C THR A 14 -4.87 5.09 -3.33
N LEU A 15 -3.81 5.83 -3.06
CA LEU A 15 -3.81 7.27 -2.79
C LEU A 15 -3.60 8.07 -4.08
N ASP A 16 -4.03 9.33 -4.06
CA ASP A 16 -3.69 10.33 -5.07
C ASP A 16 -2.37 11.05 -4.70
N PRO A 17 -1.72 11.72 -5.66
CA PRO A 17 -0.51 12.48 -5.37
C PRO A 17 -0.81 13.60 -4.38
N GLY A 18 -0.10 13.60 -3.24
CA GLY A 18 -0.25 14.58 -2.16
C GLY A 18 -1.20 14.18 -1.04
N GLU A 19 -1.84 13.02 -1.13
CA GLU A 19 -2.64 12.47 -0.03
C GLU A 19 -1.74 11.85 1.06
N ASP A 20 -2.15 12.02 2.31
CA ASP A 20 -1.39 11.54 3.47
C ASP A 20 -1.75 10.09 3.80
N ILE A 21 -0.72 9.23 3.84
CA ILE A 21 -0.86 7.79 4.08
C ILE A 21 -1.33 7.54 5.51
N ALA A 22 -0.76 8.23 6.50
CA ALA A 22 -1.11 8.03 7.91
C ALA A 22 -2.52 8.55 8.24
N ALA A 23 -3.03 9.52 7.48
CA ALA A 23 -4.40 10.01 7.64
C ALA A 23 -5.46 9.07 7.05
N LEU A 24 -5.12 8.33 5.99
CA LEU A 24 -6.09 7.52 5.22
C LEU A 24 -5.97 6.01 5.46
N CYS A 25 -4.80 5.55 5.87
CA CYS A 25 -4.50 4.14 6.08
C CYS A 25 -4.47 3.82 7.58
N ARG A 26 -4.79 2.57 7.90
CA ARG A 26 -4.74 2.04 9.26
C ARG A 26 -3.53 1.12 9.43
N PRO A 27 -3.11 0.82 10.66
CA PRO A 27 -2.18 -0.27 10.89
C PRO A 27 -2.66 -1.55 10.19
N ASP A 28 -1.73 -2.29 9.59
CA ASP A 28 -1.92 -3.45 8.71
C ASP A 28 -2.39 -3.11 7.27
N ASP A 29 -2.63 -1.84 6.93
CA ASP A 29 -3.01 -1.46 5.56
C ASP A 29 -1.79 -1.29 4.65
N ILE A 30 -2.04 -1.46 3.36
CA ILE A 30 -1.05 -1.25 2.29
C ILE A 30 -1.48 -0.04 1.46
N ALA A 31 -0.69 1.01 1.52
CA ALA A 31 -0.84 2.22 0.73
C ALA A 31 -0.12 2.10 -0.61
N ILE A 32 -0.75 2.57 -1.68
CA ILE A 32 -0.15 2.69 -3.01
C ILE A 32 -0.25 4.16 -3.42
N ARG A 33 0.87 4.84 -3.63
CA ARG A 33 0.89 6.25 -4.02
C ARG A 33 1.60 6.43 -5.37
N PRO A 34 1.02 7.20 -6.31
CA PRO A 34 1.76 7.61 -7.50
C PRO A 34 2.85 8.61 -7.11
N GLU A 35 4.05 8.39 -7.62
CA GLU A 35 5.22 9.26 -7.47
C GLU A 35 5.73 9.71 -8.86
N ALA A 36 6.71 10.62 -8.88
CA ALA A 36 7.22 11.21 -10.12
C ALA A 36 7.77 10.15 -11.10
N ASP A 37 8.32 9.05 -10.58
CA ASP A 37 8.95 7.98 -11.35
C ASP A 37 8.07 6.72 -11.48
N GLY A 38 6.88 6.69 -10.87
CA GLY A 38 6.03 5.49 -10.90
C GLY A 38 5.02 5.39 -9.77
N TRP A 39 4.92 4.20 -9.18
CA TRP A 39 3.97 3.84 -8.13
C TRP A 39 4.69 3.18 -6.98
N SER A 40 4.74 3.87 -5.85
CA SER A 40 5.37 3.37 -4.63
C SER A 40 4.35 2.69 -3.73
N VAL A 41 4.76 1.59 -3.11
CA VAL A 41 3.95 0.84 -2.17
C VAL A 41 4.52 1.04 -0.78
N TRP A 42 3.64 1.40 0.14
CA TRP A 42 3.91 1.67 1.53
C TRP A 42 3.06 0.73 2.40
N PHE A 43 3.63 0.21 3.45
CA PHE A 43 3.06 -0.70 4.42
C PHE A 43 2.94 0.04 5.74
N VAL A 44 1.75 0.06 6.31
CA VAL A 44 1.51 0.70 7.60
C VAL A 44 1.63 -0.35 8.70
N GLY A 45 2.70 -0.29 9.47
CA GLY A 45 2.90 -1.12 10.65
C GLY A 45 1.97 -0.73 11.81
N ASP A 46 1.87 -1.61 12.80
CA ASP A 46 1.01 -1.44 13.99
C ASP A 46 1.32 -0.17 14.80
N ASP A 47 2.59 0.24 14.85
CA ASP A 47 3.07 1.45 15.53
C ASP A 47 2.90 2.73 14.69
N GLY A 48 2.31 2.63 13.49
CA GLY A 48 2.25 3.72 12.51
C GLY A 48 3.56 3.91 11.73
N ALA A 49 4.49 2.96 11.85
CA ALA A 49 5.69 2.91 11.02
C ALA A 49 5.30 2.69 9.55
N LEU A 50 5.79 3.53 8.66
CA LEU A 50 5.63 3.36 7.22
C LEU A 50 6.87 2.65 6.68
N ASP A 51 6.71 1.40 6.28
CA ASP A 51 7.72 0.64 5.54
C ASP A 51 7.34 0.67 4.05
N GLY A 52 8.28 0.54 3.12
CA GLY A 52 7.94 0.66 1.70
C GLY A 52 9.03 0.09 0.83
N TYR A 53 8.69 -0.21 -0.43
CA TYR A 53 9.71 -0.59 -1.39
C TYR A 53 10.56 0.63 -1.77
N ASP A 54 11.88 0.42 -1.83
CA ASP A 54 12.85 1.44 -2.22
C ASP A 54 12.69 1.87 -3.69
N GLU A 55 12.20 0.95 -4.54
CA GLU A 55 12.05 1.18 -5.97
C GLU A 55 10.55 1.26 -6.38
N PRO A 56 10.13 2.36 -7.02
CA PRO A 56 8.77 2.53 -7.49
C PRO A 56 8.48 1.63 -8.70
N TYR A 57 7.24 1.14 -8.79
CA TYR A 57 6.78 0.36 -9.94
C TYR A 57 6.41 1.24 -11.13
N PRO A 58 6.64 0.82 -12.38
CA PRO A 58 6.35 1.64 -13.54
C PRO A 58 4.84 1.76 -13.83
N SER A 59 4.00 0.90 -13.25
CA SER A 59 2.55 0.94 -13.43
C SER A 59 1.77 0.64 -12.14
N GLN A 60 0.59 1.26 -12.00
CA GLN A 60 -0.34 1.03 -10.88
C GLN A 60 -0.64 -0.45 -10.69
N LYS A 61 -0.80 -1.19 -11.80
CA LYS A 61 -1.15 -2.60 -11.78
C LYS A 61 -0.04 -3.46 -11.18
N GLU A 62 1.22 -3.12 -11.40
CA GLU A 62 2.37 -3.82 -10.82
C GLU A 62 2.47 -3.55 -9.32
N ALA A 63 2.34 -2.28 -8.91
CA ALA A 63 2.25 -1.91 -7.49
C ALA A 63 1.08 -2.63 -6.79
N LEU A 64 -0.07 -2.73 -7.45
CA LEU A 64 -1.23 -3.46 -6.93
C LEU A 64 -0.95 -4.97 -6.79
N TRP A 65 -0.24 -5.57 -7.75
CA TRP A 65 0.14 -6.98 -7.65
C TRP A 65 1.12 -7.24 -6.51
N ALA A 66 2.12 -6.37 -6.34
CA ALA A 66 3.05 -6.43 -5.22
C ALA A 66 2.31 -6.27 -3.88
N ALA A 67 1.43 -5.27 -3.77
CA ALA A 67 0.60 -5.06 -2.59
C ALA A 67 -0.29 -6.27 -2.27
N LYS A 68 -0.92 -6.88 -3.28
CA LYS A 68 -1.70 -8.12 -3.09
C LYS A 68 -0.83 -9.27 -2.61
N ALA A 69 0.35 -9.46 -3.20
CA ALA A 69 1.26 -10.52 -2.78
C ALA A 69 1.70 -10.31 -1.32
N ALA A 70 2.05 -9.08 -0.93
CA ALA A 70 2.40 -8.75 0.44
C ALA A 70 1.23 -8.97 1.42
N ALA A 71 0.00 -8.60 1.05
CA ALA A 71 -1.19 -8.89 1.82
C ALA A 71 -1.40 -10.39 2.07
N GLU A 72 -1.14 -11.23 1.06
CA GLU A 72 -1.22 -12.68 1.21
C GLU A 72 -0.18 -13.22 2.21
N PHE A 73 1.03 -12.66 2.23
CA PHE A 73 2.06 -13.02 3.20
C PHE A 73 1.72 -12.55 4.61
N ALA A 74 1.25 -11.30 4.76
CA ALA A 74 0.86 -10.74 6.06
C ALA A 74 -0.26 -11.55 6.73
N SER A 75 -1.28 -11.95 5.97
CA SER A 75 -2.39 -12.77 6.49
C SER A 75 -2.00 -14.22 6.82
N SER A 76 -0.85 -14.72 6.36
CA SER A 76 -0.42 -16.10 6.63
C SER A 76 0.43 -16.24 7.89
N GLY A 77 0.70 -15.15 8.61
CA GLY A 77 1.52 -15.11 9.82
C GLY A 77 0.80 -15.40 11.15
N GLU A 78 -0.47 -15.81 11.11
CA GLU A 78 -1.30 -16.11 12.30
C GLU A 78 -1.42 -17.61 12.59
#